data_AF-A1CF04-F1
#
_entry.id   AF-A1CF04-F1
#
_cell.length_a   1.000
_cell.length_b   1.000
_cell.length_c   1.000
_cell.angle_alpha   90.00
_cell.angle_beta   90.00
_cell.angle_gamma   90.00
#
_symmetry.space_group_name_H-M   'P 1'
#
loop_
_entity.id
_entity.type
_entity.pdbx_description
1 polymer ?
#
loop_
_entity_poly.entity_id
_entity_poly.type
_entity_poly.pdbx_seq_one_letter_code
_entity_poly.pdbx_strand_id
1 'polypeptide(L)'
;MPKALDKDTDIVLKSLREQFEKLLLQPLLGLDQRDQLPQNTVIVIDALDEYEHDQDVQNIIRLLLRLQEVKSVCLRIFLTNRPELPISFGFSEIGSHENPSGLAWR
;
A
#
# COMPACT_ATOMS: atom_id res chain seq x y z
N MET A 1 -14.86 10.01 -5.97
CA MET A 1 -13.61 10.51 -5.36
C MET A 1 -13.70 11.98 -4.89
N PRO A 2 -14.66 12.39 -4.02
CA PRO A 2 -14.44 13.62 -3.23
C PRO A 2 -14.68 13.50 -1.71
N LYS A 3 -15.29 12.42 -1.21
CA LYS A 3 -15.79 12.36 0.18
C LYS A 3 -14.74 12.44 1.30
N ALA A 4 -13.47 12.16 1.02
CA ALA A 4 -12.41 12.15 2.04
C ALA A 4 -11.73 13.52 2.18
N LEU A 5 -11.44 14.19 1.06
CA LEU A 5 -10.80 15.52 1.04
C LEU A 5 -11.72 16.61 1.58
N ASP A 6 -13.04 16.46 1.39
CA ASP A 6 -14.05 17.43 1.82
C ASP A 6 -14.30 17.41 3.34
N LYS A 7 -13.88 16.34 4.03
CA LYS A 7 -14.10 16.16 5.48
C LYS A 7 -12.94 16.61 6.35
N ASP A 8 -11.74 16.75 5.77
CA ASP A 8 -10.52 17.04 6.50
C ASP A 8 -9.57 17.82 5.58
N THR A 9 -9.83 19.11 5.41
CA THR A 9 -9.07 20.02 4.53
C THR A 9 -7.58 20.06 4.86
N ASP A 10 -7.22 19.77 6.12
CA ASP A 10 -5.84 19.76 6.58
C ASP A 10 -5.21 18.36 6.52
N ILE A 11 -5.85 17.38 5.87
CA ILE A 11 -5.35 15.99 5.77
C ILE A 11 -3.92 15.93 5.23
N VAL A 12 -3.59 16.79 4.27
CA VAL A 12 -2.25 16.90 3.67
C VAL A 12 -1.17 17.35 4.67
N LEU A 13 -1.56 18.00 5.76
CA LEU A 13 -0.67 18.46 6.83
C LEU A 13 -0.49 17.41 7.94
N LYS A 14 -1.24 16.30 7.90
CA LYS A 14 -1.19 15.25 8.93
C LYS A 14 -0.04 14.31 8.71
N SER A 15 0.25 13.50 9.73
CA SER A 15 1.26 12.45 9.60
C SER A 15 0.90 11.48 8.46
N LEU A 16 1.92 10.91 7.81
CA LEU A 16 1.73 9.91 6.75
C LEU A 16 0.82 8.75 7.20
N ARG A 17 0.95 8.34 8.48
CA ARG A 17 0.08 7.33 9.08
C ARG A 17 -1.38 7.76 9.10
N GLU A 18 -1.68 8.98 9.54
CA GLU A 18 -3.06 9.48 9.57
C GLU A 18 -3.64 9.65 8.17
N GLN A 19 -2.83 10.11 7.21
CA GLN A 19 -3.22 10.18 5.81
C GLN A 19 -3.56 8.79 5.28
N PHE A 20 -2.68 7.81 5.48
CA PHE A 20 -2.91 6.42 5.09
C PHE A 20 -4.19 5.84 5.70
N GLU A 21 -4.41 6.04 6.99
CA GLU A 21 -5.61 5.57 7.70
C GLU A 21 -6.90 6.13 7.11
N LYS A 22 -6.96 7.45 6.96
CA LYS A 22 -8.19 8.14 6.53
C LYS A 22 -8.47 8.04 5.04
N LEU A 23 -7.41 7.95 4.22
CA LEU A 23 -7.54 7.98 2.76
C LEU A 23 -7.57 6.59 2.13
N LEU A 24 -6.96 5.57 2.78
CA LEU A 24 -6.88 4.22 2.24
C LEU A 24 -7.53 3.19 3.16
N LEU A 25 -7.02 3.02 4.39
CA LEU A 25 -7.43 1.89 5.24
C LEU A 25 -8.91 1.94 5.63
N GLN A 26 -9.36 3.04 6.24
CA GLN A 26 -10.75 3.19 6.69
C GLN A 26 -11.75 3.14 5.54
N PRO A 27 -11.54 3.82 4.39
CA PRO A 27 -12.44 3.69 3.24
C PRO A 27 -12.56 2.25 2.73
N LEU A 28 -11.46 1.50 2.68
CA LEU A 28 -11.46 0.11 2.23
C LEU A 28 -12.13 -0.84 3.24
N LEU A 29 -11.89 -0.65 4.54
CA LEU A 29 -12.59 -1.38 5.61
C LEU A 29 -14.10 -1.11 5.63
N GLY A 30 -14.51 0.12 5.30
CA GLY A 30 -15.91 0.53 5.24
C GLY A 30 -16.67 0.06 4.00
N LEU A 31 -16.04 -0.69 3.08
CA LEU A 31 -16.74 -1.31 1.96
C LEU A 31 -17.64 -2.45 2.47
N ASP A 32 -18.95 -2.21 2.48
CA ASP A 32 -19.97 -3.19 2.86
C ASP A 32 -20.02 -4.30 1.79
N GLN A 33 -19.75 -5.54 2.20
CA GLN A 33 -19.73 -6.73 1.32
C GLN A 33 -21.06 -7.45 1.23
N ARG A 34 -22.15 -6.86 1.74
CA ARG A 34 -23.44 -7.56 1.83
C ARG A 34 -23.83 -8.04 0.43
N ASP A 35 -23.78 -9.36 0.27
CA ASP A 35 -24.20 -10.15 -0.89
C ASP A 35 -23.32 -10.06 -2.17
N GLN A 36 -22.05 -9.63 -2.08
CA GLN A 36 -21.16 -9.59 -3.27
C GLN A 36 -19.82 -10.33 -3.06
N LEU A 37 -19.36 -11.01 -4.11
CA LEU A 37 -18.02 -11.62 -4.15
C LEU A 37 -16.94 -10.53 -4.00
N PRO A 38 -15.83 -10.79 -3.26
CA PRO A 38 -14.76 -9.82 -3.12
C PRO A 38 -14.27 -9.31 -4.48
N GLN A 39 -14.25 -8.00 -4.65
CA GLN A 39 -13.75 -7.39 -5.88
C GLN A 39 -12.22 -7.45 -5.91
N ASN A 40 -11.65 -7.80 -7.07
CA ASN A 40 -10.21 -7.70 -7.28
C ASN A 40 -9.83 -6.24 -7.46
N THR A 41 -9.01 -5.73 -6.56
CA THR A 41 -8.54 -4.33 -6.57
C THR A 41 -7.03 -4.32 -6.69
N VAL A 42 -6.53 -3.60 -7.70
CA VAL A 42 -5.09 -3.41 -7.90
C VAL A 42 -4.73 -1.98 -7.54
N ILE A 43 -3.76 -1.81 -6.65
CA ILE A 43 -3.15 -0.52 -6.32
C ILE A 43 -1.77 -0.50 -6.97
N VAL A 44 -1.52 0.50 -7.81
CA VAL A 44 -0.20 0.77 -8.38
C VAL A 44 0.31 2.04 -7.71
N ILE A 45 1.47 1.94 -7.07
CA ILE A 45 2.14 3.07 -6.42
C ILE A 45 3.38 3.39 -7.25
N ASP A 46 3.38 4.58 -7.83
CA ASP A 46 4.45 5.05 -8.69
C ASP A 46 5.53 5.81 -7.94
N ALA A 47 6.75 5.73 -8.46
CA ALA A 47 7.92 6.50 -8.05
C ALA A 47 8.26 6.43 -6.54
N LEU A 48 8.19 5.23 -5.95
CA LEU A 48 8.48 5.04 -4.52
C LEU A 48 9.96 5.33 -4.15
N ASP A 49 10.87 5.37 -5.12
CA ASP A 49 12.28 5.78 -4.98
C ASP A 49 12.50 7.29 -4.86
N GLU A 50 11.49 8.13 -5.09
CA GLU A 50 11.65 9.59 -4.97
C GLU A 50 11.79 10.05 -3.51
N TYR A 51 11.60 9.16 -2.54
CA TYR A 51 11.82 9.47 -1.14
C TYR A 51 13.31 9.51 -0.82
N GLU A 52 13.76 10.67 -0.34
CA GLU A 52 15.17 10.93 0.00
C GLU A 52 15.68 10.08 1.19
N HIS A 53 14.78 9.47 1.97
CA HIS A 53 15.13 8.66 3.13
C HIS A 53 14.57 7.24 3.04
N ASP A 54 15.46 6.24 3.10
CA ASP A 54 15.11 4.81 3.14
C ASP A 54 14.10 4.47 4.25
N GLN A 55 14.14 5.21 5.36
CA GLN A 55 13.24 5.03 6.49
C GLN A 55 11.78 5.35 6.12
N ASP A 56 11.56 6.32 5.23
CA ASP A 56 10.23 6.70 4.77
C ASP A 56 9.64 5.64 3.85
N VAL A 57 10.47 5.07 2.97
CA VAL A 57 10.09 3.92 2.12
C VAL A 57 9.71 2.72 2.97
N GLN A 58 10.49 2.39 4.00
CA GLN A 58 10.15 1.32 4.95
C GLN A 58 8.83 1.60 5.69
N ASN A 59 8.61 2.85 6.11
CA ASN A 59 7.37 3.24 6.78
C ASN A 59 6.16 3.10 5.86
N ILE A 60 6.28 3.50 4.58
CA ILE A 60 5.23 3.32 3.58
C ILE A 60 4.93 1.83 3.39
N ILE A 61 5.96 0.99 3.21
CA ILE A 61 5.76 -0.45 3.03
C ILE A 61 5.06 -1.07 4.25
N ARG A 62 5.48 -0.72 5.47
CA ARG A 62 4.81 -1.16 6.70
C ARG A 62 3.36 -0.71 6.79
N LEU A 63 3.04 0.49 6.35
CA LEU A 63 1.65 0.96 6.26
C LEU A 63 0.87 0.16 5.22
N LEU A 64 1.42 -0.06 4.02
CA LEU A 64 0.78 -0.83 2.96
C LEU A 64 0.47 -2.27 3.38
N LEU A 65 1.35 -2.91 4.16
CA LEU A 65 1.10 -4.25 4.70
C LEU A 65 -0.17 -4.30 5.56
N ARG A 66 -0.58 -3.19 6.19
CA ARG A 66 -1.82 -3.12 6.96
C ARG A 66 -3.08 -3.20 6.10
N LEU A 67 -2.98 -2.98 4.78
CA LEU A 67 -4.10 -3.23 3.88
C LEU A 67 -4.52 -4.72 3.86
N GLN A 68 -3.70 -5.64 4.38
CA GLN A 68 -4.10 -7.03 4.61
C GLN A 68 -5.26 -7.18 5.61
N GLU A 69 -5.49 -6.17 6.46
CA GLU A 69 -6.63 -6.10 7.39
C GLU A 69 -7.96 -6.02 6.62
N VAL A 70 -7.93 -5.49 5.39
CA VAL A 70 -9.09 -5.36 4.51
C VAL A 70 -9.47 -6.72 3.91
N LYS A 71 -10.62 -7.25 4.33
CA LYS A 71 -11.18 -8.50 3.79
C LYS A 71 -12.27 -8.28 2.74
N SER A 72 -12.62 -7.01 2.48
CA SER A 72 -13.67 -6.61 1.53
C SER A 72 -13.29 -6.68 0.07
N VAL A 73 -12.00 -6.75 -0.20
CA VAL A 73 -11.44 -6.75 -1.55
C VAL A 73 -10.22 -7.67 -1.59
N CYS A 74 -9.99 -8.31 -2.74
CA CYS A 74 -8.74 -9.00 -3.01
C CYS A 74 -7.73 -7.97 -3.50
N LEU A 75 -6.93 -7.43 -2.58
CA LEU A 75 -5.95 -6.39 -2.88
C LEU A 75 -4.65 -6.98 -3.42
N ARG A 76 -4.16 -6.40 -4.52
CA ARG A 76 -2.81 -6.60 -5.04
C ARG A 76 -2.12 -5.25 -5.17
N ILE A 77 -0.89 -5.15 -4.66
CA ILE A 77 -0.13 -3.90 -4.66
C ILE A 77 1.08 -4.09 -5.57
N PHE A 78 1.23 -3.21 -6.55
CA PHE A 78 2.42 -3.09 -7.39
C PHE A 78 3.12 -1.81 -7.04
N LEU A 79 4.42 -1.93 -6.76
CA LEU A 79 5.30 -0.80 -6.50
C LEU A 79 6.17 -0.61 -7.73
N THR A 80 6.10 0.55 -8.36
CA THR A 80 6.97 0.92 -9.49
C THR A 80 8.04 1.89 -9.01
N ASN A 81 9.21 1.73 -9.59
CA ASN A 81 10.43 2.41 -9.20
C ASN A 81 11.25 2.69 -10.45
N ARG A 82 12.10 3.72 -10.45
CA ARG A 82 13.08 3.87 -11.53
C ARG A 82 14.10 2.74 -11.43
N PRO A 83 14.61 2.22 -12.56
CA PRO A 83 15.51 1.07 -12.59
C PRO A 83 16.85 1.31 -11.88
N GLU A 84 17.16 2.55 -11.48
CA GLU A 84 18.46 2.97 -10.97
C GLU A 84 18.56 2.93 -9.43
N LEU A 85 17.45 2.70 -8.70
CA LEU A 85 17.40 2.76 -7.23
C LEU A 85 16.66 1.56 -6.61
N PRO A 86 17.24 0.35 -6.57
CA PRO A 86 16.53 -0.82 -6.09
C PRO A 86 16.10 -0.69 -4.62
N ILE A 87 14.79 -0.71 -4.38
CA ILE A 87 14.19 -0.76 -3.04
C ILE A 87 14.49 -2.14 -2.42
N SER A 88 15.62 -2.26 -1.73
CA SER A 88 16.03 -3.52 -1.09
C SER A 88 15.62 -3.62 0.38
N PHE A 89 15.50 -2.48 1.08
CA PHE A 89 15.39 -2.49 2.54
C PHE A 89 13.99 -2.78 3.11
N GLY A 90 12.91 -2.41 2.40
CA GLY A 90 11.55 -2.55 2.94
C GLY A 90 10.91 -3.93 2.75
N PHE A 91 11.45 -4.77 1.87
CA PHE A 91 10.86 -6.09 1.55
C PHE A 91 11.43 -7.24 2.38
N SER A 92 12.50 -7.02 3.15
CA SER A 92 13.12 -8.04 4.00
C SER A 92 12.15 -8.62 5.04
N GLU A 93 11.15 -7.84 5.46
CA GLU A 93 10.11 -8.24 6.42
C GLU A 93 8.96 -9.06 5.78
N ILE A 94 8.92 -9.16 4.44
CA ILE A 94 7.84 -9.80 3.67
C ILE A 94 8.17 -11.29 3.38
N GLY A 95 9.42 -11.70 3.54
CA GLY A 95 9.91 -13.06 3.25
C GLY A 95 9.85 -14.01 4.44
N SER A 96 8.68 -14.58 4.74
CA SER A 96 8.55 -15.85 5.50
C SER A 96 7.35 -16.66 5.03
N HIS A 97 7.12 -16.71 3.71
CA HIS A 97 6.27 -17.74 3.11
C HIS A 97 6.94 -18.25 1.84
N GLU A 98 7.34 -19.51 1.93
CA GLU A 98 7.96 -20.45 0.98
C GLU A 98 8.24 -20.00 -0.47
N ASN A 99 9.47 -20.30 -0.89
CA ASN A 99 9.95 -20.32 -2.27
C ASN A 99 9.61 -21.67 -2.93
N PRO A 100 8.70 -21.76 -3.91
CA PRO A 100 8.74 -22.83 -4.88
C PRO A 100 9.58 -22.36 -6.07
N SER A 101 10.84 -22.78 -6.05
CA SER A 101 11.65 -23.07 -7.24
C SER A 101 11.51 -22.11 -8.43
N GLY A 102 12.43 -21.15 -8.50
CA GLY A 102 13.16 -20.86 -9.73
C GLY A 102 12.40 -20.13 -10.84
N LEU A 103 12.29 -18.81 -10.72
CA LEU A 103 12.39 -17.92 -11.88
C LEU A 103 13.19 -16.68 -11.47
N ALA A 104 14.43 -16.63 -11.92
CA ALA A 104 15.25 -15.42 -11.92
C ALA A 104 14.57 -14.39 -12.83
N TRP A 105 14.14 -13.27 -12.27
CA TRP A 105 13.82 -12.09 -13.06
C TRP A 105 15.16 -11.51 -13.55
N ARG A 106 15.31 -11.50 -14.87
CA ARG A 106 16.22 -10.60 -15.58
C ARG A 106 15.49 -9.31 -15.89
#